data_AF-A0A7V9RIA2-F1
#
_entry.id   AF-A0A7V9RIA2-F1
#
_cell.length_a   1.000
_cell.length_b   1.000
_cell.length_c   1.000
_cell.angle_alpha   90.00
_cell.angle_beta   90.00
_cell.angle_gamma   90.00
#
_symmetry.space_group_name_H-M   'P 1'
#
loop_
_entity.id
_entity.type
_entity.pdbx_description
1 polymer ?
#
loop_
_entity_poly.entity_id
_entity_poly.type
_entity_poly.pdbx_seq_one_letter_code
_entity_poly.pdbx_strand_id
1 'polypeptide(L)'
;IRGIALAALVATTATAQADDKGLYERLWPQAPDAQRVTMSQRIQDQLTELGNTLGYHAAVLSHDLVALRVDARKRRAYMHFGGGDQQLLSFRLASDIQFTEGLARVNTKIDLAFRGRTFQLELPEMEMVPASYRGERGVEVRLPIFRRRW
;
A
#
# COMPACT_ATOMS: atom_id res chain seq x y z
N ILE A 1 -35.66 -59.66 60.99
CA ILE A 1 -35.66 -59.67 59.51
C ILE A 1 -36.50 -58.48 59.03
N ARG A 2 -35.85 -57.47 58.42
CA ARG A 2 -36.32 -56.58 57.33
C ARG A 2 -35.36 -55.40 57.23
N GLY A 3 -34.44 -55.50 56.28
CA GLY A 3 -33.38 -54.56 56.00
C GLY A 3 -33.84 -53.39 55.12
N ILE A 4 -33.06 -52.32 55.22
CA ILE A 4 -33.22 -50.98 54.67
C ILE A 4 -33.33 -50.99 53.14
N ALA A 5 -34.18 -50.10 52.61
CA ALA A 5 -34.48 -49.95 51.18
C ALA A 5 -33.30 -49.41 50.36
N LEU A 6 -33.08 -50.04 49.20
CA LEU A 6 -32.24 -49.59 48.10
C LEU A 6 -32.88 -48.39 47.37
N ALA A 7 -32.05 -47.45 46.92
CA ALA A 7 -32.13 -46.90 45.57
C ALA A 7 -30.78 -46.31 45.18
N ALA A 8 -30.01 -47.07 44.40
CA ALA A 8 -28.76 -46.62 43.81
C ALA A 8 -29.05 -45.62 42.67
N LEU A 9 -28.34 -44.50 42.70
CA LEU A 9 -28.39 -43.41 41.73
C LEU A 9 -27.82 -43.92 40.39
N VAL A 10 -28.66 -44.14 39.38
CA VAL A 10 -28.20 -44.39 38.00
C VAL A 10 -27.98 -43.03 37.34
N ALA A 11 -26.72 -42.65 37.17
CA ALA A 11 -26.32 -41.49 36.39
C ALA A 11 -26.73 -41.71 34.93
N THR A 12 -27.67 -40.91 34.45
CA THR A 12 -28.02 -40.82 33.04
C THR A 12 -26.88 -40.15 32.29
N THR A 13 -26.02 -40.95 31.67
CA THR A 13 -25.07 -40.46 30.66
C THR A 13 -25.87 -39.99 29.45
N ALA A 14 -26.09 -38.69 29.35
CA ALA A 14 -26.54 -38.07 28.11
C ALA A 14 -25.49 -38.37 27.04
N THR A 15 -25.85 -39.22 26.07
CA THR A 15 -25.06 -39.43 24.86
C THR A 15 -25.01 -38.11 24.11
N ALA A 16 -23.84 -37.46 24.11
CA ALA A 16 -23.57 -36.32 23.26
C ALA A 16 -23.76 -36.74 21.80
N GLN A 17 -24.87 -36.30 21.21
CA GLN A 17 -25.23 -36.57 19.83
C GLN A 17 -24.23 -35.82 18.94
N ALA A 18 -23.49 -36.56 18.12
CA ALA A 18 -22.46 -36.01 17.25
C ALA A 18 -23.07 -34.95 16.31
N ASP A 19 -22.47 -33.75 16.33
CA ASP A 19 -22.82 -32.65 15.45
C ASP A 19 -22.87 -33.13 13.98
N ASP A 20 -24.03 -32.90 13.37
CA ASP A 20 -24.38 -33.34 12.03
C ASP A 20 -23.57 -32.52 11.01
N LYS A 21 -22.41 -33.05 10.59
CA LYS A 21 -21.52 -32.44 9.59
C LYS A 21 -22.27 -32.00 8.32
N GLY A 22 -23.34 -32.69 7.95
CA GLY A 22 -24.15 -32.36 6.77
C GLY A 22 -24.96 -31.06 6.90
N LEU A 23 -25.27 -30.63 8.13
CA LEU A 23 -25.97 -29.37 8.40
C LEU A 23 -25.04 -28.16 8.19
N TYR A 24 -23.79 -28.27 8.59
CA TYR A 24 -22.78 -27.23 8.39
C TYR A 24 -22.47 -26.97 6.92
N GLU A 25 -22.39 -28.03 6.09
CA GLU A 25 -22.14 -27.90 4.64
C GLU A 25 -23.34 -27.28 3.88
N ARG A 26 -24.58 -27.45 4.38
CA ARG A 26 -25.77 -26.82 3.80
C ARG A 26 -25.94 -25.36 4.18
N LEU A 27 -25.56 -24.97 5.39
CA LEU A 27 -25.68 -23.59 5.89
C LEU A 27 -24.51 -22.71 5.46
N TRP A 28 -23.34 -23.30 5.17
CA TRP A 28 -22.17 -22.64 4.61
C TRP A 28 -21.76 -23.33 3.30
N PRO A 29 -22.48 -23.08 2.19
CA PRO A 29 -21.98 -23.49 0.88
C PRO A 29 -20.58 -22.91 0.71
N GLN A 30 -19.60 -23.76 0.41
CA GLN A 30 -18.25 -23.27 0.14
C GLN A 30 -18.36 -22.25 -1.00
N ALA A 31 -18.01 -21.00 -0.68
CA ALA A 31 -17.99 -19.94 -1.67
C ALA A 31 -17.17 -20.47 -2.86
N PRO A 32 -17.68 -20.35 -4.11
CA PRO A 32 -16.93 -20.80 -5.27
C PRO A 32 -15.54 -20.17 -5.21
N ASP A 33 -14.52 -20.90 -5.69
CA ASP A 33 -13.13 -20.44 -5.78
C ASP A 33 -12.96 -19.29 -6.80
N ALA A 34 -13.86 -18.30 -6.76
CA ALA A 34 -13.70 -16.99 -7.33
C ALA A 34 -12.52 -16.31 -6.62
N GLN A 35 -11.33 -16.65 -7.10
CA GLN A 35 -10.11 -15.89 -7.00
C GLN A 35 -9.86 -15.37 -5.58
N ARG A 36 -9.43 -16.28 -4.69
CA ARG A 36 -8.99 -15.93 -3.32
C ARG A 36 -7.91 -14.86 -3.43
N VAL A 37 -8.28 -13.60 -3.23
CA VAL A 37 -7.36 -12.48 -3.17
C VAL A 37 -6.38 -12.78 -2.05
N THR A 38 -5.11 -12.94 -2.41
CA THR A 38 -4.06 -13.24 -1.44
C THR A 38 -3.93 -12.09 -0.45
N MET A 39 -3.48 -12.38 0.78
CA MET A 39 -3.24 -11.33 1.78
C MET A 39 -2.28 -10.24 1.25
N SER A 40 -1.28 -10.63 0.46
CA SER A 40 -0.37 -9.69 -0.20
C SER A 40 -1.10 -8.76 -1.17
N GLN A 41 -2.05 -9.27 -1.96
CA GLN A 41 -2.85 -8.44 -2.87
C GLN A 41 -3.75 -7.49 -2.09
N ARG A 42 -4.33 -7.94 -0.98
CA ARG A 42 -5.12 -7.07 -0.09
C ARG A 42 -4.29 -5.92 0.50
N ILE A 43 -3.06 -6.21 0.93
CA ILE A 43 -2.13 -5.18 1.42
C ILE A 43 -1.80 -4.18 0.30
N GLN A 44 -1.53 -4.66 -0.92
CA GLN A 44 -1.27 -3.78 -2.06
C GLN A 44 -2.48 -2.88 -2.39
N ASP A 45 -3.69 -3.43 -2.32
CA ASP A 45 -4.91 -2.65 -2.55
C ASP A 45 -5.07 -1.57 -1.49
N GLN A 46 -4.87 -1.91 -0.21
CA GLN A 46 -4.92 -0.94 0.89
C GLN A 46 -3.85 0.15 0.76
N LEU A 47 -2.63 -0.19 0.37
CA LEU A 47 -1.57 0.79 0.15
C LEU A 47 -1.88 1.72 -1.03
N THR A 48 -2.49 1.18 -2.09
CA THR A 48 -2.96 1.94 -3.24
C THR A 48 -4.05 2.92 -2.83
N GLU A 49 -5.04 2.46 -2.06
CA GLU A 49 -6.14 3.28 -1.56
C GLU A 49 -5.65 4.38 -0.61
N LEU A 50 -4.79 4.05 0.36
CA LEU A 50 -4.19 5.01 1.28
C LEU A 50 -3.37 6.05 0.53
N GLY A 51 -2.52 5.64 -0.42
CA GLY A 51 -1.70 6.54 -1.21
C GLY A 51 -2.52 7.51 -2.06
N ASN A 52 -3.59 7.03 -2.68
CA ASN A 52 -4.49 7.87 -3.47
C ASN A 52 -5.37 8.78 -2.59
N THR A 53 -5.78 8.30 -1.42
CA THR A 53 -6.46 9.14 -0.42
C THR A 53 -5.56 10.27 0.05
N LEU A 54 -4.30 9.99 0.39
CA LEU A 54 -3.31 11.01 0.73
C LEU A 54 -3.10 11.99 -0.44
N GLY A 55 -3.02 11.48 -1.66
CA GLY A 55 -2.89 12.33 -2.85
C GLY A 55 -4.09 13.26 -3.07
N TYR A 56 -5.31 12.77 -2.84
CA TYR A 56 -6.50 13.61 -2.89
C TYR A 56 -6.46 14.72 -1.83
N HIS A 57 -6.12 14.38 -0.58
CA HIS A 57 -6.02 15.38 0.48
C HIS A 57 -4.90 16.40 0.19
N ALA A 58 -3.76 15.94 -0.31
CA ALA A 58 -2.66 16.81 -0.72
C ALA A 58 -3.09 17.77 -1.84
N ALA A 59 -3.81 17.29 -2.84
CA ALA A 59 -4.35 18.13 -3.92
C ALA A 59 -5.31 19.19 -3.38
N VAL A 60 -6.28 18.80 -2.55
CA VAL A 60 -7.24 19.74 -1.95
C VAL A 60 -6.53 20.80 -1.10
N LEU A 61 -5.61 20.38 -0.21
CA LEU A 61 -4.89 21.30 0.67
C LEU A 61 -3.95 22.23 -0.08
N SER A 62 -3.47 21.79 -1.24
CA SER A 62 -2.55 22.56 -2.08
C SER A 62 -3.21 23.29 -3.23
N HIS A 63 -4.55 23.31 -3.32
CA HIS A 63 -5.28 23.88 -4.46
C HIS A 63 -4.79 23.31 -5.81
N ASP A 64 -4.70 21.98 -5.89
CA ASP A 64 -4.23 21.20 -7.04
C ASP A 64 -2.77 21.45 -7.45
N LEU A 65 -1.98 22.12 -6.60
CA LEU A 65 -0.54 22.27 -6.83
C LEU A 65 0.21 20.94 -6.65
N VAL A 66 -0.32 20.00 -5.86
CA VAL A 66 0.31 18.71 -5.59
C VAL A 66 -0.63 17.58 -5.96
N ALA A 67 -0.19 16.70 -6.85
CA ALA A 67 -0.89 15.47 -7.16
C ALA A 67 -0.01 14.28 -6.84
N LEU A 68 -0.54 13.31 -6.09
CA LEU A 68 0.10 12.04 -5.81
C LEU A 68 -0.82 10.90 -6.23
N ARG A 69 -0.26 9.93 -6.94
CA ARG A 69 -0.94 8.70 -7.33
C ARG A 69 -0.06 7.52 -7.00
N VAL A 70 -0.63 6.49 -6.37
CA VAL A 70 0.08 5.26 -6.02
C VAL A 70 -0.64 4.08 -6.65
N ASP A 71 0.14 3.16 -7.21
CA ASP A 71 -0.30 1.85 -7.69
C ASP A 71 0.66 0.79 -7.13
N ALA A 72 0.31 0.24 -5.97
CA ALA A 72 1.17 -0.73 -5.27
C ALA A 72 1.22 -2.08 -5.98
N ARG A 73 0.21 -2.43 -6.79
CA ARG A 73 0.22 -3.66 -7.61
C ARG A 73 1.26 -3.56 -8.71
N LYS A 74 1.34 -2.41 -9.38
CA LYS A 74 2.37 -2.13 -10.39
C LYS A 74 3.68 -1.66 -9.80
N ARG A 75 3.76 -1.51 -8.47
CA ARG A 75 4.92 -1.00 -7.75
C ARG A 75 5.39 0.35 -8.31
N ARG A 76 4.44 1.27 -8.51
CA ARG A 76 4.72 2.60 -9.05
C ARG A 76 4.01 3.68 -8.24
N ALA A 77 4.65 4.83 -8.15
CA ALA A 77 4.03 6.06 -7.68
C ALA A 77 4.36 7.19 -8.66
N TYR A 78 3.42 8.10 -8.82
CA TYR A 78 3.59 9.31 -9.61
C TYR A 78 3.31 10.49 -8.69
N MET A 79 4.24 11.42 -8.66
CA MET A 79 4.09 12.68 -7.94
C MET A 79 4.22 13.82 -8.94
N HIS A 80 3.35 14.79 -8.82
CA HIS A 80 3.42 16.04 -9.54
C HIS A 80 3.28 17.18 -8.54
N PHE A 81 4.11 18.20 -8.73
CA PHE A 81 4.09 19.42 -7.96
C PHE A 81 4.20 20.57 -8.96
N GLY A 82 3.24 21.47 -9.00
CA GLY A 82 3.35 22.62 -9.88
C GLY A 82 2.08 23.41 -10.04
N GLY A 83 2.25 24.67 -10.40
CA GLY A 83 1.17 25.59 -10.71
C GLY A 83 1.69 26.89 -11.29
N GLY A 84 0.76 27.81 -11.48
CA GLY A 84 1.02 29.11 -12.12
C GLY A 84 0.44 29.18 -13.53
N ASP A 85 0.70 30.31 -14.18
CA ASP A 85 0.19 30.66 -15.50
C ASP A 85 1.33 30.62 -16.52
N GLN A 86 1.15 29.86 -17.60
CA GLN A 86 2.15 29.74 -18.66
C GLN A 86 2.54 31.09 -19.30
N GLN A 87 1.64 32.08 -19.29
CA GLN A 87 1.90 33.41 -19.84
C GLN A 87 2.77 34.28 -18.92
N LEU A 88 2.73 34.04 -17.60
CA LEU A 88 3.45 34.82 -16.60
C LEU A 88 4.64 34.03 -16.05
N LEU A 89 4.34 33.04 -15.22
CA LEU A 89 5.26 32.13 -14.56
C LEU A 89 4.52 30.85 -14.22
N SER A 90 5.01 29.71 -14.68
CA SER A 90 4.55 28.40 -14.25
C SER A 90 5.74 27.52 -13.90
N PHE A 91 5.58 26.74 -12.84
CA PHE A 91 6.56 25.75 -12.42
C PHE A 91 5.87 24.40 -12.33
N ARG A 92 6.52 23.36 -12.84
CA ARG A 92 6.02 22.00 -12.79
C ARG A 92 7.18 21.05 -12.56
N LEU A 93 7.03 20.20 -11.57
CA LEU A 93 7.90 19.10 -11.23
C LEU A 93 7.04 17.83 -11.35
N ALA A 94 7.48 16.88 -12.16
CA ALA A 94 6.85 15.57 -12.30
C ALA A 94 7.88 14.51 -11.93
N SER A 95 7.48 13.54 -11.12
CA SER A 95 8.34 12.47 -10.64
C SER A 95 7.63 11.12 -10.83
N ASP A 96 8.31 10.19 -11.49
CA ASP A 96 7.89 8.79 -11.62
C ASP A 96 8.80 7.94 -10.73
N ILE A 97 8.17 7.21 -9.82
CA ILE A 97 8.83 6.37 -8.84
C ILE A 97 8.47 4.92 -9.15
N GLN A 98 9.48 4.10 -9.42
CA GLN A 98 9.33 2.67 -9.63
C GLN A 98 10.01 1.88 -8.52
N PHE A 99 9.28 0.99 -7.87
CA PHE A 99 9.81 0.15 -6.80
C PHE A 99 10.22 -1.23 -7.35
N THR A 100 11.51 -1.55 -7.29
CA THR A 100 12.08 -2.81 -7.77
C THR A 100 12.98 -3.40 -6.69
N GLU A 101 12.67 -4.61 -6.22
CA GLU A 101 13.52 -5.38 -5.30
C GLU A 101 13.93 -4.63 -4.01
N GLY A 102 13.04 -3.79 -3.46
CA GLY A 102 13.30 -3.01 -2.25
C GLY A 102 14.02 -1.69 -2.49
N LEU A 103 14.32 -1.35 -3.75
CA LEU A 103 14.87 -0.08 -4.19
C LEU A 103 13.75 0.76 -4.83
N ALA A 104 13.83 2.08 -4.73
CA ALA A 104 12.99 3.00 -5.48
C ALA A 104 13.83 3.76 -6.51
N ARG A 105 13.46 3.64 -7.79
CA ARG A 105 14.04 4.41 -8.88
C ARG A 105 13.17 5.62 -9.14
N VAL A 106 13.76 6.80 -9.13
CA VAL A 106 13.06 8.08 -9.22
C VAL A 106 13.53 8.82 -10.45
N ASN A 107 12.62 9.04 -11.40
CA ASN A 107 12.83 9.89 -12.56
C ASN A 107 12.10 11.20 -12.36
N THR A 108 12.81 12.33 -12.44
CA THR A 108 12.21 13.65 -12.18
C THR A 108 12.41 14.59 -13.35
N LYS A 109 11.34 15.25 -13.77
CA LYS A 109 11.31 16.29 -14.80
C LYS A 109 10.86 17.60 -14.19
N ILE A 110 11.50 18.69 -14.56
CA ILE A 110 11.19 20.04 -14.10
C ILE A 110 10.94 20.91 -15.33
N ASP A 111 9.71 21.41 -15.48
CA ASP A 111 9.34 22.42 -16.46
C ASP A 111 9.19 23.78 -15.76
N LEU A 112 9.87 24.79 -16.27
CA LEU A 112 9.71 26.19 -15.86
C LEU A 112 9.30 27.01 -17.08
N ALA A 113 8.12 27.61 -17.06
CA ALA A 113 7.72 28.58 -18.07
C ALA A 113 7.74 30.00 -17.50
N PHE A 114 8.32 30.94 -18.23
CA PHE A 114 8.34 32.36 -17.88
C PHE A 114 8.19 33.22 -19.14
N ARG A 115 7.19 34.11 -19.14
CA ARG A 115 6.89 35.01 -20.29
C ARG A 115 6.81 34.25 -21.63
N GLY A 116 6.12 33.11 -21.64
CA GLY A 116 5.96 32.28 -22.84
C GLY A 116 7.21 31.50 -23.28
N ARG A 117 8.32 31.55 -22.54
CA ARG A 117 9.50 30.68 -22.77
C ARG A 117 9.47 29.52 -21.80
N THR A 118 9.69 28.30 -22.29
CA THR A 118 9.71 27.09 -21.47
C THR A 118 11.11 26.51 -21.40
N PHE A 119 11.56 26.24 -20.19
CA PHE A 119 12.78 25.51 -19.87
C PHE A 119 12.38 24.15 -19.32
N GLN A 120 12.94 23.09 -19.90
CA GLN A 120 12.72 21.73 -19.42
C GLN A 120 14.05 21.15 -18.98
N LEU A 121 14.09 20.65 -17.74
CA LEU A 121 15.23 20.00 -17.15
C LEU A 121 14.82 18.59 -16.72
N GLU A 122 15.43 17.59 -17.35
CA GLU A 122 15.30 16.20 -16.90
C GLU A 122 16.46 15.89 -15.95
N LEU A 123 16.15 15.48 -14.72
CA LEU A 123 17.15 15.02 -13.77
C LEU A 123 17.53 13.57 -14.08
N PRO A 124 18.79 13.18 -13.83
CA PRO A 124 19.19 11.79 -14.00
C PRO A 124 18.44 10.89 -13.00
N GLU A 125 18.24 9.64 -13.38
CA GLU A 125 17.59 8.63 -12.54
C GLU A 125 18.30 8.53 -11.18
N MET A 126 17.54 8.63 -10.09
CA MET A 126 18.04 8.52 -8.73
C MET A 126 17.59 7.20 -8.10
N GLU A 127 18.44 6.60 -7.28
CA GLU A 127 18.09 5.40 -6.52
C GLU A 127 17.88 5.74 -5.05
N MET A 128 16.76 5.31 -4.49
CA MET A 128 16.42 5.39 -3.08
C MET A 128 16.59 4.01 -2.46
N VAL A 129 17.51 3.91 -1.50
CA VAL A 129 17.80 2.66 -0.80
C VAL A 129 17.47 2.79 0.69
N PRO A 130 16.91 1.74 1.33
CA PRO A 130 16.71 1.75 2.76
C PRO A 130 18.08 1.90 3.45
N ALA A 131 18.19 2.87 4.35
CA ALA A 131 19.40 3.12 5.12
C ALA A 131 19.05 3.29 6.59
N SER A 132 20.00 3.01 7.47
CA SER A 132 19.90 3.37 8.87
C SER A 132 20.95 4.42 9.21
N TYR A 133 20.52 5.52 9.80
CA TYR A 133 21.42 6.57 10.28
C TYR A 133 21.12 6.80 11.75
N ARG A 134 22.15 6.62 12.60
CA ARG A 134 22.05 6.76 14.06
C ARG A 134 20.91 5.92 14.71
N GLY A 135 20.65 4.74 14.18
CA GLY A 135 19.60 3.85 14.68
C GLY A 135 18.20 4.17 14.17
N GLU A 136 18.02 5.27 13.44
CA GLU A 136 16.77 5.60 12.77
C GLU A 136 16.73 5.00 11.36
N ARG A 137 15.59 4.41 10.99
CA ARG A 137 15.34 3.91 9.64
C ARG A 137 14.99 5.10 8.74
N GLY A 138 15.75 5.27 7.67
CA GLY A 138 15.53 6.30 6.67
C GLY A 138 15.76 5.78 5.27
N VAL A 139 15.93 6.71 4.34
CA VAL A 139 16.17 6.42 2.93
C VAL A 139 17.40 7.21 2.50
N GLU A 140 18.39 6.52 1.94
CA GLU A 140 19.54 7.14 1.29
C GLU A 140 19.21 7.37 -0.18
N VAL A 141 19.36 8.61 -0.64
CA VAL A 141 19.17 8.99 -2.04
C VAL A 141 20.53 9.01 -2.73
N ARG A 142 20.71 8.14 -3.72
CA ARG A 142 21.92 8.02 -4.52
C ARG A 142 21.71 8.71 -5.85
N LEU A 143 22.43 9.82 -6.04
CA LEU A 143 22.49 10.50 -7.32
C LEU A 143 23.66 9.93 -8.14
N PRO A 144 23.49 9.65 -9.45
CA PRO A 144 24.55 9.11 -10.29
C PRO A 144 25.69 10.10 -10.59
N ILE A 145 25.68 11.30 -9.99
CA ILE A 145 26.65 12.37 -10.24
C ILE A 145 28.01 12.14 -9.54
N PHE A 146 28.07 11.24 -8.55
CA PHE A 146 29.32 10.90 -7.87
C PHE A 146 29.48 9.39 -7.74
N ARG A 147 30.20 8.78 -8.69
CA ARG A 147 30.89 7.51 -8.42
C ARG A 147 31.96 7.79 -7.37
N ARG A 148 31.66 7.50 -6.11
CA ARG A 148 32.68 7.50 -5.05
C ARG A 148 33.58 6.28 -5.29
N ARG A 149 34.62 6.46 -6.10
CA ARG A 149 35.78 5.57 -6.15
C ARG A 149 36.43 5.61 -4.77
N TRP A 150 36.43 4.48 -4.08
CA TRP A 150 37.44 4.14 -3.09
C TRP A 150 38.27 3.01 -3.71
#